data_AF-A0A511HFD2-F1
#
_entry.id   AF-A0A511HFD2-F1
#
_cell.length_a   1.000
_cell.length_b   1.000
_cell.length_c   1.000
_cell.angle_alpha   90.00
_cell.angle_beta   90.00
_cell.angle_gamma   90.00
#
_symmetry.space_group_name_H-M   'P 1'
#
loop_
_entity.id
_entity.type
_entity.pdbx_description
1 polymer ?
#
loop_
_entity_poly.entity_id
_entity_poly.type
_entity_poly.pdbx_seq_one_letter_code
_entity_poly.pdbx_strand_id
1 'polypeptide(L)'
;MIDKLASALKAPGEHEAFLKWLTEDIYKGKRTTAVMERLADVAKEAIEPTLLRVMGDDFLNKLKERIQRLNEGAEPAVAQEGANGVKPDSARPFEADGRAAPDEKGRAAAETTETELEFFGVVRDICVKNGAAVEDILYRDTASYFNVSFKRPTKWFARFFSNGKRKSIVTWVPVDEARAIAAGFEVEAAPAGLGTSRVFIESVPQVWALKTLVTRSLEVSKTVRDESPSSDGATHEDGKPALKVITG
;
A
#
# COMPACT_ATOMS: atom_id res chain seq x y z
N MET A 1 18.91 17.79 17.14
CA MET A 1 18.07 16.72 17.74
C MET A 1 17.93 15.52 16.80
N ILE A 2 17.59 15.73 15.53
CA ILE A 2 17.43 14.63 14.56
C ILE A 2 18.75 13.99 14.14
N ASP A 3 19.84 14.75 14.05
CA ASP A 3 21.16 14.16 13.78
C ASP A 3 21.60 13.24 14.92
N LYS A 4 21.18 13.55 16.15
CA LYS A 4 21.38 12.69 17.32
C LYS A 4 20.55 11.41 17.23
N LEU A 5 19.29 11.49 16.77
CA LEU A 5 18.46 10.31 16.52
C LEU A 5 19.02 9.44 15.39
N ALA A 6 19.43 10.06 14.27
CA ALA A 6 20.01 9.36 13.14
C ALA A 6 21.33 8.65 13.52
N SER A 7 22.18 9.32 14.29
CA SER A 7 23.39 8.72 14.85
C SER A 7 23.06 7.57 15.82
N ALA A 8 22.07 7.75 16.69
CA ALA A 8 21.63 6.70 17.62
C ALA A 8 21.02 5.47 16.93
N LEU A 9 20.32 5.66 15.79
CA LEU A 9 19.79 4.55 15.00
C LEU A 9 20.88 3.79 14.23
N LYS A 10 21.93 4.49 13.77
CA LYS A 10 23.07 3.87 13.07
C LYS A 10 24.04 3.15 14.01
N ALA A 11 24.20 3.71 15.22
CA ALA A 11 25.15 3.22 16.21
C ALA A 11 24.52 3.26 17.62
N PRO A 12 23.52 2.41 17.91
CA PRO A 12 22.80 2.44 19.18
C PRO A 12 23.71 2.25 20.41
N GLY A 13 24.81 1.50 20.28
CA GLY A 13 25.81 1.32 21.33
C GLY A 13 26.57 2.58 21.74
N GLU A 14 26.71 3.55 20.85
CA GLU A 14 27.37 4.84 21.15
C GLU A 14 26.43 5.80 21.91
N HIS A 15 25.14 5.47 21.99
CA HIS A 15 24.11 6.30 22.62
C HIS A 15 23.43 5.56 23.77
N GLU A 16 24.12 5.46 24.91
CA GLU A 16 23.68 4.68 26.07
C GLU A 16 22.25 5.01 26.56
N ALA A 17 21.87 6.30 26.57
CA ALA A 17 20.53 6.73 26.96
C ALA A 17 19.45 6.22 25.99
N PHE A 18 19.75 6.22 24.69
CA PHE A 18 18.85 5.69 23.66
C PHE A 18 18.71 4.18 23.78
N LEU A 19 19.83 3.46 23.95
CA LEU A 19 19.81 2.02 24.12
C LEU A 19 19.03 1.60 25.37
N LYS A 20 19.22 2.31 26.49
CA LYS A 20 18.47 2.07 27.73
C LYS A 20 16.97 2.24 27.54
N TRP A 21 16.56 3.31 26.88
CA TRP A 21 15.16 3.59 26.56
C TRP A 21 14.58 2.51 25.62
N LEU A 22 15.30 2.19 24.55
CA LEU A 22 14.88 1.20 23.55
C LEU A 22 14.61 -0.17 24.17
N THR A 23 15.41 -0.57 25.17
CA THR A 23 15.32 -1.89 25.79
C THR A 23 14.57 -1.88 27.12
N GLU A 24 14.01 -0.75 27.58
CA GLU A 24 13.34 -0.57 28.88
C GLU A 24 12.29 -1.65 29.16
N ASP A 25 11.31 -1.77 28.26
CA ASP A 25 10.20 -2.70 28.43
C ASP A 25 10.52 -4.14 27.98
N ILE A 26 11.62 -4.30 27.25
CA ILE A 26 12.00 -5.56 26.60
C ILE A 26 12.91 -6.38 27.52
N TYR A 27 13.91 -5.74 28.14
CA TYR A 27 14.90 -6.41 28.98
C TYR A 27 14.73 -6.03 30.45
N LYS A 28 14.18 -6.97 31.22
CA LYS A 28 13.90 -6.84 32.67
C LYS A 28 15.05 -7.28 33.58
N GLY A 29 16.16 -7.73 33.01
CA GLY A 29 17.32 -8.22 33.76
C GLY A 29 18.25 -7.10 34.25
N LYS A 30 19.30 -7.47 34.98
CA LYS A 30 20.33 -6.51 35.42
C LYS A 30 21.08 -5.97 34.20
N ARG A 31 21.18 -4.63 34.12
CA ARG A 31 21.83 -3.89 33.03
C ARG A 31 23.31 -3.63 33.36
N THR A 32 24.11 -4.69 33.34
CA THR A 32 25.56 -4.57 33.46
C THR A 32 26.18 -4.11 32.14
N THR A 33 27.41 -3.59 32.15
CA THR A 33 28.12 -3.14 30.95
C THR A 33 28.16 -4.21 29.86
N ALA A 34 28.52 -5.44 30.21
CA ALA A 34 28.57 -6.57 29.27
C ALA A 34 27.18 -6.95 28.69
N VAL A 35 26.10 -6.70 29.43
CA VAL A 35 24.74 -6.91 28.93
C VAL A 35 24.36 -5.78 27.98
N MET A 36 24.69 -4.53 28.31
CA MET A 36 24.43 -3.38 27.44
C MET A 36 25.18 -3.48 26.12
N GLU A 37 26.42 -3.97 26.11
CA GLU A 37 27.16 -4.25 24.87
C GLU A 37 26.43 -5.26 23.98
N ARG A 38 25.98 -6.39 24.55
CA ARG A 38 25.20 -7.39 23.79
C ARG A 38 23.87 -6.83 23.29
N LEU A 39 23.18 -6.02 24.10
CA LEU A 39 21.95 -5.36 23.68
C LEU A 39 22.21 -4.37 22.54
N ALA A 40 23.37 -3.71 22.52
CA ALA A 40 23.77 -2.83 21.44
C ALA A 40 23.95 -3.59 20.13
N ASP A 41 24.62 -4.74 20.17
CA ASP A 41 24.82 -5.60 19.00
C ASP A 41 23.48 -6.10 18.45
N VAL A 42 22.61 -6.62 19.31
CA VAL A 42 21.26 -7.07 18.94
C VAL A 42 20.42 -5.93 18.36
N ALA A 43 20.46 -4.75 18.99
CA ALA A 43 19.73 -3.58 18.49
C ALA A 43 20.24 -3.16 17.11
N LYS A 44 21.57 -3.18 16.90
CA LYS A 44 22.17 -2.85 15.61
C LYS A 44 21.74 -3.84 14.52
N GLU A 45 21.84 -5.15 14.78
CA GLU A 45 21.43 -6.20 13.84
C GLU A 45 19.95 -6.10 13.44
N ALA A 46 19.07 -5.72 14.38
CA ALA A 46 17.64 -5.56 14.11
C ALA A 46 17.31 -4.25 13.37
N ILE A 47 17.99 -3.15 13.73
CA ILE A 47 17.71 -1.82 13.18
C ILE A 47 18.33 -1.66 11.79
N GLU A 48 19.55 -2.13 11.56
CA GLU A 48 20.34 -1.85 10.35
C GLU A 48 19.63 -2.28 9.04
N PRO A 49 19.02 -3.47 8.91
CA PRO A 49 18.30 -3.86 7.69
C PRO A 49 17.07 -2.99 7.44
N THR A 50 16.35 -2.65 8.51
CA THR A 50 15.17 -1.76 8.46
C THR A 50 15.58 -0.35 8.08
N LEU A 51 16.68 0.13 8.66
CA LEU A 51 17.21 1.45 8.41
C LEU A 51 17.70 1.56 6.96
N LEU A 52 18.39 0.56 6.41
CA LEU A 52 18.80 0.55 4.99
C LEU A 52 17.58 0.53 4.04
N ARG A 53 16.52 -0.21 4.39
CA ARG A 53 15.25 -0.25 3.64
C ARG A 53 14.53 1.10 3.63
N VAL A 54 14.65 1.87 4.71
CA VAL A 54 13.96 3.16 4.92
C VAL A 54 14.82 4.37 4.48
N MET A 55 16.13 4.34 4.73
CA MET A 55 17.10 5.39 4.38
C MET A 55 17.37 5.49 2.88
N GLY A 56 16.98 4.47 2.10
CA GLY A 56 17.01 4.54 0.65
C GLY A 56 16.20 5.69 0.07
N ASP A 57 15.23 6.26 0.79
CA ASP A 57 14.51 7.48 0.36
C ASP A 57 13.98 8.31 1.55
N ASP A 58 14.51 9.52 1.72
CA ASP A 58 13.87 10.70 2.33
C ASP A 58 13.38 10.68 3.79
N PHE A 59 13.30 9.54 4.49
CA PHE A 59 12.59 9.47 5.78
C PHE A 59 13.12 10.47 6.83
N LEU A 60 14.45 10.48 7.06
CA LEU A 60 15.07 11.37 8.06
C LEU A 60 15.01 12.85 7.62
N ASN A 61 15.10 13.12 6.32
CA ASN A 61 14.98 14.48 5.77
C ASN A 61 13.56 15.02 5.93
N LYS A 62 12.54 14.22 5.59
CA LYS A 62 11.13 14.57 5.78
C LYS A 62 10.77 14.77 7.25
N LEU A 63 11.31 13.95 8.14
CA LEU A 63 11.13 14.12 9.59
C LEU A 63 11.75 15.45 10.05
N LYS A 64 12.90 15.83 9.51
CA LYS A 64 13.57 17.11 9.77
C LYS A 64 12.76 18.30 9.32
N GLU A 65 12.27 18.29 8.09
CA GLU A 65 11.42 19.34 7.54
C GLU A 65 10.11 19.51 8.33
N ARG A 66 9.52 18.42 8.84
CA ARG A 66 8.30 18.48 9.64
C ARG A 66 8.54 19.05 11.04
N ILE A 67 9.58 18.61 11.73
CA ILE A 67 9.90 19.11 13.08
C ILE A 67 10.31 20.58 13.04
N GLN A 68 11.06 21.00 12.02
CA GLN A 68 11.46 22.40 11.87
C GLN A 68 10.27 23.34 11.64
N ARG A 69 9.30 22.92 10.82
CA ARG A 69 8.05 23.67 10.61
C ARG A 69 7.20 23.84 11.88
N LEU A 70 7.25 22.88 12.80
CA LEU A 70 6.52 22.99 14.08
C LEU A 70 7.16 24.01 15.04
N ASN A 71 8.46 24.24 14.93
CA ASN A 71 9.22 25.09 15.87
C ASN A 71 9.26 26.56 15.43
N GLU A 72 9.03 26.86 14.15
CA GLU A 72 9.11 28.22 13.59
C GLU A 72 7.80 29.02 13.68
N GLY A 73 6.73 28.47 14.27
CA GLY A 73 5.52 29.21 14.64
C GLY A 73 4.83 29.97 13.49
N ALA A 74 5.01 29.54 12.24
CA ALA A 74 4.45 30.23 11.08
C ALA A 74 2.99 29.81 10.83
N GLU A 75 2.07 30.78 10.91
CA GLU A 75 0.74 30.68 10.29
C GLU A 75 0.88 30.52 8.76
N PRO A 76 -0.07 29.84 8.09
CA PRO A 76 0.15 29.35 6.73
C PRO A 76 0.09 30.50 5.71
N ALA A 77 1.25 30.90 5.20
CA ALA A 77 1.34 31.66 3.96
C ALA A 77 0.90 30.77 2.78
N VAL A 78 -0.02 31.29 1.99
CA VAL A 78 -0.65 30.64 0.86
C VAL A 78 0.39 30.33 -0.23
N ALA A 79 0.48 29.06 -0.60
CA ALA A 79 1.07 28.46 -1.80
C ALA A 79 2.61 28.44 -1.97
N GLN A 80 3.21 27.32 -1.58
CA GLN A 80 3.85 26.35 -2.50
C GLN A 80 3.80 24.96 -1.82
N GLU A 81 2.74 24.20 -2.13
CA GLU A 81 2.35 22.94 -1.48
C GLU A 81 3.27 21.76 -1.87
N GLY A 82 4.47 21.70 -1.28
CA GLY A 82 5.21 20.46 -1.03
C GLY A 82 4.74 19.81 0.27
N ALA A 83 3.43 19.60 0.41
CA ALA A 83 2.79 19.23 1.65
C ALA A 83 2.49 17.73 1.69
N ASN A 84 3.30 17.00 2.45
CA ASN A 84 2.88 15.76 3.12
C ASN A 84 1.88 16.11 4.25
N GLY A 85 0.85 16.89 3.92
CA GLY A 85 -0.27 17.29 4.75
C GLY A 85 -1.52 17.04 3.92
N VAL A 86 -2.14 15.89 4.16
CA VAL A 86 -3.37 15.46 3.51
C VAL A 86 -4.46 16.48 3.89
N LYS A 87 -4.88 17.30 2.94
CA LYS A 87 -6.25 17.83 2.96
C LYS A 87 -7.14 16.67 2.53
N PRO A 88 -8.08 16.19 3.38
CA PRO A 88 -9.04 15.15 3.00
C PRO A 88 -9.91 15.55 1.79
N ASP A 89 -9.86 16.84 1.40
CA ASP A 89 -10.64 17.45 0.31
C ASP A 89 -9.98 17.36 -1.09
N SER A 90 -8.77 16.80 -1.18
CA SER A 90 -8.07 16.56 -2.47
C SER A 90 -8.29 15.14 -3.02
N ALA A 91 -9.05 14.35 -2.26
CA ALA A 91 -9.43 13.00 -2.60
C ALA A 91 -10.63 13.10 -3.57
N ARG A 92 -10.50 12.61 -4.81
CA ARG A 92 -11.67 12.40 -5.67
C ARG A 92 -12.11 10.95 -5.55
N PRO A 93 -13.16 10.64 -4.76
CA PRO A 93 -14.02 9.53 -5.12
C PRO A 93 -14.42 9.74 -6.58
N PHE A 94 -14.23 8.74 -7.43
CA PHE A 94 -14.84 8.83 -8.74
C PHE A 94 -16.33 8.52 -8.58
N GLU A 95 -17.19 9.45 -9.01
CA GLU A 95 -18.61 9.16 -9.18
C GLU A 95 -18.77 8.33 -10.47
N ALA A 96 -19.40 7.16 -10.36
CA ALA A 96 -19.67 6.32 -11.51
C ALA A 96 -20.94 6.81 -12.20
N ASP A 97 -20.81 7.38 -13.39
CA ASP A 97 -21.91 7.41 -14.35
C ASP A 97 -22.36 5.97 -14.64
N GLY A 98 -23.68 5.79 -14.75
CA GLY A 98 -24.39 4.56 -14.39
C GLY A 98 -23.91 3.29 -15.10
N ARG A 99 -23.37 2.36 -14.31
CA ARG A 99 -23.48 0.91 -14.56
C ARG A 99 -23.86 0.21 -13.25
N ALA A 100 -25.13 0.36 -12.91
CA ALA A 100 -25.80 -0.52 -11.98
C ALA A 100 -25.97 -1.90 -12.64
N ALA A 101 -25.50 -2.95 -11.99
CA ALA A 101 -26.13 -4.26 -12.06
C ALA A 101 -26.88 -4.44 -10.73
N PRO A 102 -28.11 -4.99 -10.75
CA PRO A 102 -29.10 -4.77 -9.71
C PRO A 102 -28.87 -5.71 -8.54
N ASP A 103 -28.57 -5.16 -7.37
CA ASP A 103 -29.10 -5.67 -6.10
C ASP A 103 -28.95 -4.58 -5.03
N GLU A 104 -29.84 -3.59 -5.11
CA GLU A 104 -30.12 -2.69 -4.01
C GLU A 104 -31.08 -3.36 -3.05
N LYS A 105 -30.55 -3.88 -1.93
CA LYS A 105 -31.12 -3.73 -0.58
C LYS A 105 -30.18 -4.36 0.46
N GLY A 106 -29.46 -3.50 1.19
CA GLY A 106 -28.89 -3.86 2.49
C GLY A 106 -27.36 -3.94 2.60
N ARG A 107 -26.58 -3.18 1.81
CA ARG A 107 -25.13 -3.05 2.05
C ARG A 107 -24.84 -1.73 2.75
N ALA A 108 -24.24 -1.81 3.94
CA ALA A 108 -23.72 -0.67 4.67
C ALA A 108 -22.83 0.16 3.74
N ALA A 109 -23.03 1.48 3.75
CA ALA A 109 -22.16 2.40 3.04
C ALA A 109 -20.72 2.14 3.50
N ALA A 110 -19.81 1.87 2.56
CA ALA A 110 -18.40 1.71 2.88
C ALA A 110 -17.91 3.05 3.42
N GLU A 111 -17.57 3.09 4.71
CA GLU A 111 -16.98 4.25 5.36
C GLU A 111 -15.47 4.17 5.17
N THR A 112 -14.91 5.08 4.38
CA THR A 112 -13.47 5.15 4.16
C THR A 112 -12.76 5.52 5.45
N THR A 113 -11.92 4.62 5.94
CA THR A 113 -11.20 4.77 7.21
C THR A 113 -9.96 5.64 7.05
N GLU A 114 -9.49 6.24 8.14
CA GLU A 114 -8.25 7.03 8.17
C GLU A 114 -7.05 6.21 7.65
N THR A 115 -6.94 4.95 8.06
CA THR A 115 -5.87 4.03 7.60
C THR A 115 -5.91 3.80 6.09
N GLU A 116 -7.08 3.74 5.47
CA GLU A 116 -7.20 3.58 4.01
C GLU A 116 -6.74 4.83 3.26
N LEU A 117 -7.04 6.01 3.79
CA LEU A 117 -6.52 7.28 3.25
C LEU A 117 -5.01 7.37 3.41
N GLU A 118 -4.44 6.86 4.50
CA GLU A 118 -2.99 6.76 4.68
C GLU A 118 -2.35 5.81 3.65
N PHE A 119 -2.94 4.62 3.43
CA PHE A 119 -2.48 3.71 2.38
C PHE A 119 -2.53 4.36 1.00
N PHE A 120 -3.63 5.04 0.68
CA PHE A 120 -3.77 5.80 -0.57
C PHE A 120 -2.68 6.86 -0.72
N GLY A 121 -2.43 7.65 0.32
CA GLY A 121 -1.41 8.70 0.32
C GLY A 121 -0.03 8.14 -0.01
N VAL A 122 0.34 7.02 0.60
CA VAL A 122 1.61 6.33 0.33
C VAL A 122 1.69 5.81 -1.11
N VAL A 123 0.64 5.17 -1.63
CA VAL A 123 0.62 4.68 -3.02
C VAL A 123 0.73 5.82 -4.02
N ARG A 124 -0.03 6.90 -3.80
CA ARG A 124 0.01 8.10 -4.63
C ARG A 124 1.40 8.71 -4.65
N ASP A 125 2.04 8.85 -3.49
CA ASP A 125 3.41 9.35 -3.36
C ASP A 125 4.41 8.48 -4.14
N ILE A 126 4.28 7.14 -4.06
CA ILE A 126 5.10 6.21 -4.87
C ILE A 126 4.89 6.47 -6.36
N CYS A 127 3.64 6.58 -6.82
CA CYS A 127 3.34 6.80 -8.24
C CYS A 127 3.89 8.12 -8.75
N VAL A 128 3.73 9.20 -7.98
CA VAL A 128 4.19 10.55 -8.34
C VAL A 128 5.71 10.60 -8.43
N LYS A 129 6.42 9.98 -7.47
CA LYS A 129 7.89 9.85 -7.53
C LYS A 129 8.38 9.07 -8.75
N ASN A 130 7.54 8.21 -9.33
CA ASN A 130 7.83 7.46 -10.54
C ASN A 130 7.22 8.10 -11.81
N GLY A 131 6.88 9.40 -11.76
CA GLY A 131 6.51 10.20 -12.92
C GLY A 131 5.02 10.20 -13.29
N ALA A 132 4.13 9.71 -12.42
CA ALA A 132 2.69 9.87 -12.61
C ALA A 132 2.20 11.25 -12.15
N ALA A 133 1.17 11.79 -12.80
CA ALA A 133 0.46 12.97 -12.31
C ALA A 133 -0.41 12.59 -11.11
N VAL A 134 -0.60 13.53 -10.17
CA VAL A 134 -1.39 13.31 -8.94
C VAL A 134 -2.84 12.99 -9.30
N GLU A 135 -3.37 13.67 -10.31
CA GLU A 135 -4.75 13.60 -10.81
C GLU A 135 -5.04 12.27 -11.52
N ASP A 136 -4.00 11.59 -11.98
CA ASP A 136 -4.13 10.28 -12.63
C ASP A 136 -4.31 9.15 -11.60
N ILE A 137 -4.07 9.39 -10.30
CA ILE A 137 -4.20 8.37 -9.26
C ILE A 137 -5.56 8.50 -8.58
N LEU A 138 -6.45 7.55 -8.89
CA LEU A 138 -7.81 7.51 -8.40
C LEU A 138 -7.95 6.45 -7.30
N TYR A 139 -8.89 6.63 -6.39
CA TYR A 139 -9.27 5.57 -5.46
C TYR A 139 -10.79 5.36 -5.43
N ARG A 140 -11.19 4.19 -4.95
CA ARG A 140 -12.58 3.88 -4.62
C ARG A 140 -12.62 2.91 -3.47
N ASP A 141 -13.40 3.26 -2.47
CA ASP A 141 -13.73 2.36 -1.40
C ASP A 141 -14.89 1.44 -1.81
N THR A 142 -14.83 0.20 -1.35
CA THR A 142 -15.85 -0.82 -1.58
C THR A 142 -16.08 -1.59 -0.29
N ALA A 143 -17.22 -2.27 -0.19
CA ALA A 143 -17.54 -3.08 0.99
C ALA A 143 -16.49 -4.18 1.33
N SER A 144 -15.60 -4.53 0.40
CA SER A 144 -14.63 -5.62 0.58
C SER A 144 -13.17 -5.22 0.45
N TYR A 145 -12.87 -4.09 -0.18
CA TYR A 145 -11.50 -3.62 -0.39
C TYR A 145 -11.47 -2.14 -0.78
N PHE A 146 -10.34 -1.51 -0.49
CA PHE A 146 -10.02 -0.18 -0.95
C PHE A 146 -9.20 -0.25 -2.24
N ASN A 147 -9.70 0.33 -3.32
CA ASN A 147 -9.16 0.20 -4.68
C ASN A 147 -8.36 1.44 -5.09
N VAL A 148 -7.23 1.26 -5.76
CA VAL A 148 -6.43 2.33 -6.37
C VAL A 148 -6.23 2.07 -7.86
N SER A 149 -6.49 3.09 -8.69
CA SER A 149 -6.55 3.01 -10.15
C SER A 149 -5.79 4.13 -10.84
N PHE A 150 -5.42 3.91 -12.11
CA PHE A 150 -4.67 4.85 -12.93
C PHE A 150 -5.51 5.37 -14.09
N LYS A 151 -5.79 6.68 -14.13
CA LYS A 151 -6.59 7.44 -15.11
C LYS A 151 -8.05 7.04 -15.23
N ARG A 152 -8.38 5.76 -15.09
CA ARG A 152 -9.72 5.19 -15.23
C ARG A 152 -9.98 4.21 -14.09
N PRO A 153 -11.19 4.20 -13.53
CA PRO A 153 -11.58 3.23 -12.49
C PRO A 153 -11.39 1.76 -12.84
N THR A 154 -11.49 1.42 -14.12
CA THR A 154 -11.32 0.05 -14.62
C THR A 154 -9.85 -0.39 -14.62
N LYS A 155 -8.91 0.55 -14.68
CA LYS A 155 -7.46 0.30 -14.67
C LYS A 155 -6.89 0.36 -13.26
N TRP A 156 -7.39 -0.53 -12.41
CA TRP A 156 -6.87 -0.68 -11.06
C TRP A 156 -5.50 -1.35 -11.06
N PHE A 157 -4.67 -1.02 -10.07
CA PHE A 157 -3.33 -1.62 -9.91
C PHE A 157 -2.99 -1.98 -8.46
N ALA A 158 -3.77 -1.53 -7.49
CA ALA A 158 -3.64 -1.98 -6.11
C ALA A 158 -5.02 -2.08 -5.45
N ARG A 159 -5.25 -3.17 -4.72
CA ARG A 159 -6.43 -3.36 -3.86
C ARG A 159 -5.97 -3.70 -2.45
N PHE A 160 -6.42 -2.93 -1.48
CA PHE A 160 -6.13 -3.13 -0.07
C PHE A 160 -7.30 -3.83 0.61
N PHE A 161 -6.99 -4.93 1.29
CA PHE A 161 -7.93 -5.64 2.15
C PHE A 161 -7.53 -5.34 3.59
N SER A 162 -8.18 -4.35 4.19
CA SER A 162 -7.95 -3.82 5.55
C SER A 162 -8.84 -4.48 6.61
N ASN A 163 -10.07 -4.86 6.21
CA ASN A 163 -11.14 -5.33 7.11
C ASN A 163 -11.02 -6.80 7.55
N GLY A 164 -10.05 -7.55 7.02
CA GLY A 164 -9.82 -8.95 7.35
C GLY A 164 -8.90 -9.15 8.56
N LYS A 165 -8.77 -10.40 9.03
CA LYS A 165 -7.80 -10.78 10.09
C LYS A 165 -6.35 -10.43 9.73
N ARG A 166 -6.03 -10.42 8.45
CA ARG A 166 -4.71 -10.08 7.91
C ARG A 166 -4.88 -9.03 6.84
N LYS A 167 -4.16 -7.92 6.95
CA LYS A 167 -4.18 -6.90 5.91
C LYS A 167 -3.36 -7.38 4.72
N SER A 168 -3.79 -7.03 3.52
CA SER A 168 -3.04 -7.41 2.32
C SER A 168 -3.22 -6.43 1.18
N ILE A 169 -2.23 -6.38 0.29
CA ILE A 169 -2.30 -5.71 -1.00
C ILE A 169 -2.37 -6.78 -2.10
N VAL A 170 -3.32 -6.62 -3.01
CA VAL A 170 -3.46 -7.46 -4.20
C VAL A 170 -3.07 -6.65 -5.44
N THR A 171 -2.31 -7.27 -6.34
CA THR A 171 -1.77 -6.64 -7.55
C THR A 171 -1.87 -7.54 -8.77
N TRP A 172 -1.60 -6.98 -9.96
CA TRP A 172 -1.52 -7.72 -11.21
C TRP A 172 -0.15 -8.34 -11.49
N VAL A 173 0.83 -8.09 -10.62
CA VAL A 173 2.17 -8.66 -10.78
C VAL A 173 2.08 -10.18 -10.59
N PRO A 174 2.64 -11.01 -11.49
CA PRO A 174 2.73 -12.45 -11.34
C PRO A 174 3.30 -12.85 -9.98
N VAL A 175 2.79 -13.93 -9.38
CA VAL A 175 3.15 -14.33 -8.00
C VAL A 175 4.65 -14.57 -7.81
N ASP A 176 5.32 -15.15 -8.81
CA ASP A 176 6.77 -15.42 -8.74
C ASP A 176 7.59 -14.12 -8.80
N GLU A 177 7.19 -13.19 -9.67
CA GLU A 177 7.80 -11.86 -9.75
C GLU A 177 7.53 -11.05 -8.48
N ALA A 178 6.30 -11.08 -7.96
CA ALA A 178 5.91 -10.43 -6.72
C ALA A 178 6.74 -10.96 -5.54
N ARG A 179 6.98 -12.27 -5.46
CA ARG A 179 7.85 -12.88 -4.43
C ARG A 179 9.29 -12.39 -4.53
N ALA A 180 9.81 -12.18 -5.73
CA ALA A 180 11.17 -11.67 -5.93
C ALA A 180 11.30 -10.20 -5.50
N ILE A 181 10.34 -9.34 -5.86
CA ILE A 181 10.42 -7.90 -5.58
C ILE A 181 9.86 -7.49 -4.21
N ALA A 182 9.07 -8.35 -3.57
CA ALA A 182 8.57 -8.18 -2.20
C ALA A 182 9.29 -9.12 -1.22
N ALA A 183 10.61 -9.28 -1.39
CA ALA A 183 11.43 -10.10 -0.48
C ALA A 183 11.24 -9.68 0.99
N GLY A 184 11.06 -10.67 1.86
CA GLY A 184 10.77 -10.47 3.29
C GLY A 184 9.29 -10.34 3.63
N PHE A 185 8.40 -10.37 2.63
CA PHE A 185 6.95 -10.42 2.84
C PHE A 185 6.41 -11.80 2.53
N GLU A 186 5.31 -12.14 3.18
CA GLU A 186 4.53 -13.31 2.80
C GLU A 186 3.74 -12.99 1.52
N VAL A 187 3.99 -13.79 0.48
CA VAL A 187 3.41 -13.64 -0.85
C VAL A 187 2.70 -14.93 -1.27
N GLU A 188 1.47 -14.78 -1.74
CA GLU A 188 0.62 -15.86 -2.23
C GLU A 188 -0.06 -15.48 -3.55
N ALA A 189 -0.62 -16.47 -4.24
CA ALA A 189 -1.51 -16.21 -5.36
C ALA A 189 -2.80 -15.55 -4.86
N ALA A 190 -3.27 -14.52 -5.56
CA ALA A 190 -4.56 -13.94 -5.24
C ALA A 190 -5.70 -14.90 -5.65
N PRO A 191 -6.86 -14.88 -4.97
CA PRO A 191 -8.03 -15.62 -5.40
C PRO A 191 -8.46 -15.20 -6.81
N ALA A 192 -9.03 -16.16 -7.55
CA ALA A 192 -9.49 -15.94 -8.92
C ALA A 192 -10.40 -14.69 -9.02
N GLY A 193 -10.15 -13.84 -10.01
CA GLY A 193 -10.92 -12.62 -10.27
C GLY A 193 -10.57 -11.42 -9.38
N LEU A 194 -9.72 -11.57 -8.36
CA LEU A 194 -9.32 -10.45 -7.49
C LEU A 194 -7.96 -9.83 -7.87
N GLY A 195 -7.11 -10.56 -8.57
CA GLY A 195 -5.78 -10.15 -9.01
C GLY A 195 -4.89 -11.38 -9.29
N THR A 196 -3.58 -11.17 -9.35
CA THR A 196 -2.61 -12.25 -9.62
C THR A 196 -1.79 -12.60 -8.39
N SER A 197 -1.31 -11.59 -7.65
CA SER A 197 -0.54 -11.78 -6.41
C SER A 197 -1.18 -11.07 -5.23
N ARG A 198 -0.98 -11.64 -4.05
CA ARG A 198 -1.38 -11.09 -2.75
C ARG A 198 -0.16 -11.03 -1.84
N VAL A 199 0.09 -9.87 -1.26
CA VAL A 199 1.19 -9.63 -0.32
C VAL A 199 0.60 -9.17 1.01
N PHE A 200 0.95 -9.85 2.10
CA PHE A 200 0.42 -9.51 3.43
C PHE A 200 1.19 -8.37 4.05
N ILE A 201 0.47 -7.46 4.70
CA ILE A 201 1.01 -6.27 5.37
C ILE A 201 0.35 -6.10 6.74
N GLU A 202 0.97 -5.30 7.60
CA GLU A 202 0.48 -5.00 8.95
C GLU A 202 0.28 -3.50 9.16
N SER A 203 1.11 -2.68 8.50
CA SER A 203 1.21 -1.24 8.75
C SER A 203 1.44 -0.42 7.47
N VAL A 204 1.14 0.88 7.54
CA VAL A 204 1.35 1.85 6.45
C VAL A 204 2.81 1.91 5.97
N PRO A 205 3.84 1.90 6.85
CA PRO A 205 5.23 1.87 6.41
C PRO A 205 5.59 0.67 5.53
N GLN A 206 4.95 -0.48 5.73
CA GLN A 206 5.18 -1.64 4.89
C GLN A 206 4.70 -1.43 3.45
N VAL A 207 3.65 -0.63 3.22
CA VAL A 207 3.20 -0.25 1.88
C VAL A 207 4.25 0.57 1.14
N TRP A 208 4.89 1.53 1.82
CA TRP A 208 6.01 2.27 1.26
C TRP A 208 7.15 1.33 0.86
N ALA A 209 7.40 0.36 1.73
CA ALA A 209 8.46 -0.59 1.55
C ALA A 209 8.19 -1.55 0.35
N LEU A 210 6.93 -1.66 -0.09
CA LEU A 210 6.50 -2.35 -1.32
C LEU A 210 6.50 -1.43 -2.55
N LYS A 211 7.21 -0.28 -2.54
CA LYS A 211 7.28 0.67 -3.66
C LYS A 211 7.59 0.03 -5.02
N THR A 212 8.50 -0.95 -5.06
CA THR A 212 8.88 -1.65 -6.29
C THR A 212 7.70 -2.46 -6.83
N LEU A 213 6.97 -3.18 -5.96
CA LEU A 213 5.76 -3.92 -6.32
C LEU A 213 4.66 -2.99 -6.83
N VAL A 214 4.42 -1.86 -6.14
CA VAL A 214 3.40 -0.88 -6.50
C VAL A 214 3.71 -0.24 -7.86
N THR A 215 4.95 0.18 -8.08
CA THR A 215 5.42 0.74 -9.35
C THR A 215 5.27 -0.27 -10.47
N ARG A 216 5.70 -1.51 -10.22
CA ARG A 216 5.58 -2.59 -11.20
C ARG A 216 4.12 -2.90 -11.54
N SER A 217 3.24 -2.95 -10.56
CA SER A 217 1.81 -3.17 -10.79
C SER A 217 1.18 -2.06 -11.63
N LEU A 218 1.60 -0.81 -11.41
CA LEU A 218 1.16 0.33 -12.22
C LEU A 218 1.63 0.20 -13.68
N GLU A 219 2.84 -0.27 -13.93
CA GLU A 219 3.31 -0.54 -15.30
C GLU A 219 2.48 -1.65 -15.97
N VAL A 220 2.24 -2.74 -15.24
CA VAL A 220 1.42 -3.85 -15.72
C VAL A 220 0.03 -3.34 -16.10
N SER A 221 -0.64 -2.56 -15.24
CA SER A 221 -1.99 -2.03 -15.52
C SER A 221 -2.05 -1.08 -16.73
N LYS A 222 -0.94 -0.41 -17.08
CA LYS A 222 -0.84 0.38 -18.31
C LYS A 222 -0.81 -0.51 -19.55
N THR A 223 -0.09 -1.62 -19.47
CA THR A 223 0.12 -2.56 -20.59
C THR A 223 -1.00 -3.57 -20.79
N VAL A 224 -1.76 -3.89 -19.74
CA VAL A 224 -2.99 -4.67 -19.86
C VAL A 224 -3.96 -3.86 -20.73
N ARG A 225 -4.07 -4.29 -22.00
CA ARG A 225 -5.17 -3.95 -22.91
C ARG A 225 -6.47 -4.29 -22.19
N ASP A 226 -7.58 -3.60 -22.48
CA ASP A 226 -8.89 -3.78 -21.83
C ASP A 226 -9.48 -5.21 -22.02
N GLU A 227 -8.78 -6.25 -21.58
CA GLU A 227 -9.32 -7.57 -21.32
C GLU A 227 -10.03 -7.48 -19.98
N SER A 228 -11.20 -6.88 -20.04
CA SER A 228 -12.28 -7.39 -19.20
C SER A 228 -12.39 -8.88 -19.52
N PRO A 229 -12.39 -9.79 -18.53
CA PRO A 229 -13.00 -11.08 -18.75
C PRO A 229 -14.50 -10.81 -18.93
N SER A 230 -14.88 -10.44 -20.15
CA SER A 230 -16.27 -10.50 -20.59
C SER A 230 -16.65 -11.96 -20.43
N SER A 231 -17.57 -12.24 -19.51
CA SER A 231 -18.19 -13.55 -19.35
C SER A 231 -19.17 -13.84 -20.50
N ASP A 232 -18.78 -13.57 -21.75
CA ASP A 232 -19.57 -13.85 -22.94
C ASP A 232 -18.78 -14.79 -23.84
N GLY A 233 -19.05 -16.07 -23.64
CA GLY A 233 -18.45 -17.17 -24.37
C GLY A 233 -19.24 -18.46 -24.16
N ALA A 234 -20.57 -18.41 -24.31
CA ALA A 234 -21.39 -19.60 -24.52
C ALA A 234 -22.41 -19.32 -25.63
N THR A 235 -21.91 -19.22 -26.86
CA THR A 235 -22.73 -19.33 -28.07
C THR A 235 -23.21 -20.77 -28.24
N HIS A 236 -24.54 -20.93 -28.20
CA HIS A 236 -25.36 -21.76 -29.09
C HIS A 236 -24.78 -23.10 -29.61
N GLU A 237 -25.33 -24.20 -29.09
CA GLU A 237 -25.76 -25.33 -29.92
C GLU A 237 -27.17 -25.73 -29.49
N ASP A 238 -28.18 -25.26 -30.20
CA ASP A 238 -29.52 -25.87 -30.16
C ASP A 238 -29.85 -26.30 -31.60
N GLY A 239 -29.37 -27.49 -31.92
CA GLY A 239 -29.66 -28.21 -33.14
C GLY A 239 -31.12 -28.63 -33.15
N LYS A 240 -31.92 -27.89 -33.92
CA LYS A 240 -33.29 -28.24 -34.30
C LYS A 240 -33.29 -29.56 -35.10
N PRO A 241 -33.93 -30.66 -34.65
CA PRO A 241 -34.23 -31.78 -35.53
C PRO A 241 -35.59 -31.57 -36.18
N ALA A 242 -35.59 -31.56 -37.51
CA ALA A 242 -36.77 -31.57 -38.35
C ALA A 242 -37.58 -32.87 -38.12
N LEU A 243 -38.82 -32.74 -37.63
CA LEU A 243 -39.80 -33.84 -37.71
C LEU A 243 -40.27 -33.96 -39.16
N LYS A 244 -39.97 -35.12 -39.77
CA LYS A 244 -40.61 -35.57 -41.01
C LYS A 244 -42.02 -36.09 -40.71
N VAL A 245 -42.91 -35.70 -41.62
CA VAL A 245 -44.29 -36.14 -41.82
C VAL A 245 -44.40 -37.67 -41.89
N ILE A 246 -45.38 -38.25 -41.19
CA ILE A 246 -45.99 -39.52 -41.55
C ILE A 246 -47.47 -39.25 -41.81
N THR A 247 -47.85 -39.43 -43.07
CA THR A 247 -49.20 -39.41 -43.60
C THR A 247 -50.00 -40.60 -43.08
N GLY A 248 -51.24 -40.35 -42.67
CA GLY A 248 -52.31 -41.31 -42.48
C GLY A 248 -53.62 -40.62 -42.83
#